data_AF-A0A0U0S4U8-F1
#
_entry.id   AF-A0A0U0S4U8-F1
#
_cell.length_a   1.000
_cell.length_b   1.000
_cell.length_c   1.000
_cell.angle_alpha   90.00
_cell.angle_beta   90.00
_cell.angle_gamma   90.00
#
_symmetry.space_group_name_H-M   'P 1'
#
loop_
_entity.id
_entity.type
_entity.pdbx_description
1 polymer ?
#
loop_
_entity_poly.entity_id
_entity_poly.type
_entity_poly.pdbx_seq_one_letter_code
_entity_poly.pdbx_strand_id
1 'polypeptide(L)'
;MAAARSLERMAGDVQEIEFTVEDSQLWLLQTRGAERSAQAAVRLALQLHHEGLIDDTETLRRVTPTHIETLLRPSLQTETRLAAPLLAKGLPACPGVVSGTAYTEVDEALDAADRGEPVILVRDHTRPEDVMGMLAAQGIVTEVGGAASHAAVVSRELGRVAVVGCGPGVAAALAGKEITVDGYEGEVRQGVLALSAWSESDTPELRELADIAQRISS
;
A
#
# COMPACT_ATOMS: atom_id res chain seq x y z
N MET A 1 -24.98 15.04 -11.64
CA MET A 1 -24.00 15.05 -12.76
C MET A 1 -23.57 16.46 -13.17
N ALA A 2 -24.48 17.40 -13.45
CA ALA A 2 -24.09 18.78 -13.82
C ALA A 2 -23.41 19.55 -12.67
N ALA A 3 -23.95 19.47 -11.45
CA ALA A 3 -23.38 20.14 -10.28
C ALA A 3 -21.96 19.68 -9.94
N ALA A 4 -21.69 18.37 -9.99
CA ALA A 4 -20.35 17.82 -9.77
C ALA A 4 -19.32 18.37 -10.76
N ARG A 5 -19.64 18.34 -12.06
CA ARG A 5 -18.75 18.90 -13.10
C ARG A 5 -18.51 20.40 -12.95
N SER A 6 -19.52 21.16 -12.49
CA SER A 6 -19.34 22.58 -12.20
C SER A 6 -18.37 22.80 -11.04
N LEU A 7 -18.51 22.02 -9.97
CA LEU A 7 -17.61 22.09 -8.81
C LEU A 7 -16.17 21.71 -9.18
N GLU A 8 -15.99 20.64 -9.95
CA GLU A 8 -14.66 20.22 -10.45
C GLU A 8 -14.00 21.30 -11.30
N ARG A 9 -14.75 21.97 -12.19
CA ARG A 9 -14.23 23.07 -13.00
C ARG A 9 -13.90 24.31 -12.17
N MET A 10 -14.74 24.64 -11.19
CA MET A 10 -14.53 25.80 -10.32
C MET A 10 -13.32 25.62 -9.40
N ALA A 11 -13.15 24.40 -8.87
CA ALA A 11 -12.00 24.04 -8.05
C ALA A 11 -10.75 23.72 -8.89
N GLY A 12 -10.92 23.44 -10.18
CA GLY A 12 -9.86 22.98 -11.07
C GLY A 12 -9.33 21.59 -10.71
N ASP A 13 -10.08 20.77 -9.97
CA ASP A 13 -9.64 19.48 -9.43
C ASP A 13 -10.82 18.59 -8.98
N VAL A 14 -10.59 17.29 -8.86
CA VAL A 14 -11.61 16.31 -8.44
C VAL A 14 -12.12 16.61 -7.02
N GLN A 15 -13.44 16.58 -6.85
CA GLN A 15 -14.13 16.90 -5.61
C GLN A 15 -14.77 15.68 -4.98
N GLU A 16 -14.59 15.52 -3.67
CA GLU A 16 -15.44 14.67 -2.83
C GLU A 16 -16.63 15.52 -2.37
N ILE A 17 -17.84 15.05 -2.67
CA ILE A 17 -19.08 15.81 -2.48
C ILE A 17 -20.03 15.01 -1.59
N GLU A 18 -20.39 15.58 -0.45
CA GLU A 18 -21.46 15.08 0.42
C GLU A 18 -22.77 15.74 0.03
N PHE A 19 -23.82 14.94 -0.15
CA PHE A 19 -25.14 15.43 -0.53
C PHE A 19 -26.25 14.63 0.14
N THR A 20 -27.43 15.25 0.23
CA THR A 20 -28.68 14.58 0.60
C THR A 20 -29.76 14.87 -0.45
N VAL A 21 -30.77 14.00 -0.52
CA VAL A 21 -31.95 14.20 -1.36
C VAL A 21 -33.17 14.17 -0.45
N GLU A 22 -33.86 15.30 -0.35
CA GLU A 22 -35.05 15.48 0.48
C GLU A 22 -36.16 16.09 -0.40
N ASP A 23 -37.36 15.50 -0.36
CA ASP A 23 -38.52 15.95 -1.15
C ASP A 23 -38.22 16.17 -2.65
N SER A 24 -37.45 15.25 -3.24
CA SER A 24 -36.99 15.33 -4.64
C SER A 24 -36.07 16.52 -4.95
N GLN A 25 -35.54 17.20 -3.93
CA GLN A 25 -34.52 18.23 -4.05
C GLN A 25 -33.16 17.71 -3.63
N LEU A 26 -32.14 17.96 -4.46
CA LEU A 26 -30.75 17.66 -4.17
C LEU A 26 -30.12 18.81 -3.38
N TRP A 27 -29.58 18.50 -2.21
CA TRP A 27 -28.84 19.44 -1.36
C TRP A 27 -27.38 19.02 -1.27
N LEU A 28 -26.47 19.94 -1.58
CA LEU A 28 -25.04 19.74 -1.37
C LEU A 28 -24.68 20.21 0.04
N LEU A 29 -24.07 19.32 0.82
CA LEU A 29 -23.75 19.57 2.23
C LEU A 29 -22.31 20.07 2.37
N GLN A 30 -21.38 19.39 1.71
CA GLN A 30 -19.95 19.70 1.78
C GLN A 30 -19.26 19.31 0.48
N THR A 31 -18.21 20.06 0.13
CA THR A 31 -17.27 19.71 -0.94
C THR A 31 -15.85 19.93 -0.46
N ARG A 32 -14.94 19.01 -0.79
CA ARG A 32 -13.51 19.15 -0.54
C ARG A 32 -12.72 18.50 -1.66
N GLY A 33 -11.43 18.83 -1.76
CA GLY A 33 -10.53 18.09 -2.64
C GLY A 33 -10.53 16.61 -2.27
N ALA A 34 -10.75 15.75 -3.25
CA ALA A 34 -10.77 14.31 -3.02
C ALA A 34 -9.37 13.80 -2.66
N GLU A 35 -9.28 13.01 -1.59
CA GLU A 35 -8.09 12.18 -1.34
C GLU A 35 -7.95 11.17 -2.47
N ARG A 36 -6.72 10.95 -2.94
CA ARG A 36 -6.45 10.11 -4.10
C ARG A 36 -5.17 9.31 -3.91
N SER A 37 -5.10 8.14 -4.54
CA SER A 37 -3.85 7.39 -4.63
C SER A 37 -2.84 8.15 -5.49
N ALA A 38 -1.55 7.88 -5.29
CA ALA A 38 -0.48 8.46 -6.11
C ALA A 38 -0.71 8.21 -7.62
N GLN A 39 -1.22 7.04 -7.97
CA GLN A 39 -1.54 6.66 -9.36
C GLN A 39 -2.66 7.53 -9.93
N ALA A 40 -3.73 7.75 -9.16
CA ALA A 40 -4.83 8.59 -9.59
C ALA A 40 -4.39 10.07 -9.72
N ALA A 41 -3.51 10.55 -8.83
CA ALA A 41 -2.95 11.89 -8.92
C ALA A 41 -2.19 12.12 -10.24
N VAL A 42 -1.29 11.19 -10.60
CA VAL A 42 -0.53 11.29 -11.84
C VAL A 42 -1.43 11.22 -13.07
N ARG A 43 -2.32 10.22 -13.12
CA ARG A 43 -3.20 10.03 -14.28
C ARG A 43 -4.11 11.23 -14.51
N LEU A 44 -4.67 11.80 -13.44
CA LEU A 44 -5.50 12.99 -13.56
C LEU A 44 -4.68 14.20 -14.04
N ALA A 45 -3.47 14.41 -13.52
CA ALA A 45 -2.63 15.52 -13.96
C ALA A 45 -2.31 15.42 -15.46
N LEU A 46 -1.91 14.24 -15.94
CA LEU A 46 -1.68 13.99 -17.36
C LEU A 46 -2.95 14.14 -18.20
N GLN A 47 -4.09 13.66 -17.70
CA GLN A 47 -5.36 13.82 -18.40
C GLN A 47 -5.73 15.31 -18.56
N LEU A 48 -5.61 16.10 -17.50
CA LEU A 48 -5.91 17.54 -17.55
C LEU A 48 -4.93 18.28 -18.49
N HIS A 49 -3.68 17.84 -18.54
CA HIS A 49 -2.68 18.34 -19.47
C HIS A 49 -3.04 18.01 -20.93
N HIS A 50 -3.45 16.76 -21.21
CA HIS A 50 -3.95 16.34 -22.54
C HIS A 50 -5.18 17.11 -22.98
N GLU A 51 -6.07 17.44 -22.04
CA GLU A 51 -7.27 18.26 -22.27
C GLU A 51 -6.93 19.76 -22.44
N GLY A 52 -5.67 20.17 -22.26
CA GLY A 52 -5.21 21.56 -22.39
C GLY A 52 -5.70 22.46 -21.26
N LEU A 53 -6.15 21.89 -20.14
CA LEU A 53 -6.68 22.63 -18.99
C LEU A 53 -5.57 23.13 -18.06
N ILE A 54 -4.41 22.49 -18.08
CA ILE A 54 -3.22 22.86 -17.32
C ILE A 54 -1.97 22.79 -18.21
N ASP A 55 -0.96 23.61 -17.92
CA ASP A 55 0.30 23.63 -18.64
C ASP A 55 1.33 22.65 -18.04
N ASP A 56 2.51 22.53 -18.67
CA ASP A 56 3.62 21.69 -18.21
C ASP A 56 4.00 21.99 -16.74
N THR A 57 3.97 23.28 -16.33
CA THR A 57 4.39 23.69 -14.98
C THR A 57 3.37 23.27 -13.93
N GLU A 58 2.08 23.51 -14.19
CA GLU A 58 0.99 23.13 -13.31
C GLU A 58 0.84 21.61 -13.22
N THR A 59 1.12 20.88 -14.31
CA THR A 59 1.14 19.41 -14.31
C THR A 59 2.15 18.87 -13.30
N LEU A 60 3.38 19.39 -13.31
CA LEU A 60 4.41 18.97 -12.35
C LEU A 60 4.09 19.42 -10.92
N ARG A 61 3.47 20.59 -10.71
CA ARG A 61 3.07 21.04 -9.36
C ARG A 61 2.04 20.10 -8.72
N ARG A 62 1.16 19.49 -9.52
CA ARG A 62 0.12 18.57 -9.03
C ARG A 62 0.65 17.16 -8.72
N VAL A 63 1.83 16.82 -9.21
CA VAL A 63 2.50 15.54 -8.92
C VAL A 63 3.63 15.75 -7.92
N THR A 64 3.41 15.36 -6.66
CA THR A 64 4.41 15.52 -5.60
C THR A 64 5.51 14.46 -5.70
N PRO A 65 6.73 14.73 -5.18
CA PRO A 65 7.78 13.72 -5.06
C PRO A 65 7.31 12.45 -4.32
N THR A 66 6.50 12.61 -3.28
CA THR A 66 5.93 11.49 -2.52
C THR A 66 5.02 10.60 -3.36
N HIS A 67 4.30 11.15 -4.36
CA HIS A 67 3.54 10.34 -5.31
C HIS A 67 4.49 9.45 -6.13
N ILE A 68 5.57 10.03 -6.67
CA ILE A 68 6.56 9.28 -7.46
C ILE A 68 7.22 8.19 -6.62
N GLU A 69 7.70 8.53 -5.42
CA GLU A 69 8.28 7.56 -4.49
C GLU A 69 7.33 6.41 -4.18
N THR A 70 6.03 6.70 -4.03
CA THR A 70 5.01 5.67 -3.79
C THR A 70 4.83 4.76 -4.99
N LEU A 71 4.84 5.31 -6.20
CA LEU A 71 4.64 4.54 -7.44
C LEU A 71 5.85 3.67 -7.79
N LEU A 72 7.05 4.10 -7.44
CA LEU A 72 8.28 3.34 -7.64
C LEU A 72 8.43 2.16 -6.65
N ARG A 73 7.67 2.16 -5.55
CA ARG A 73 7.69 1.05 -4.58
C ARG A 73 6.84 -0.13 -5.08
N PRO A 74 7.35 -1.36 -4.98
CA PRO A 74 6.53 -2.56 -5.20
C PRO A 74 5.31 -2.56 -4.28
N SER A 75 4.12 -2.69 -4.87
CA SER A 75 2.85 -2.72 -4.16
C SER A 75 1.89 -3.71 -4.83
N LEU A 76 0.85 -4.11 -4.10
CA LEU A 76 -0.23 -4.90 -4.66
C LEU A 76 -1.19 -4.00 -5.43
N GLN A 77 -1.48 -4.35 -6.67
CA GLN A 77 -2.61 -3.77 -7.38
C GLN A 77 -3.91 -4.08 -6.63
N THR A 78 -4.83 -3.13 -6.63
CA THR A 78 -6.10 -3.24 -5.91
C THR A 78 -6.87 -4.50 -6.32
N GLU A 79 -6.90 -4.82 -7.62
CA GLU A 79 -7.58 -5.99 -8.15
C GLU A 79 -6.96 -7.29 -7.64
N THR A 80 -5.63 -7.40 -7.70
CA THR A 80 -4.89 -8.57 -7.20
C THR A 80 -5.09 -8.74 -5.69
N ARG A 81 -5.02 -7.63 -4.94
CA ARG A 81 -5.23 -7.60 -3.50
C ARG A 81 -6.63 -8.07 -3.14
N LEU A 82 -7.66 -7.51 -3.78
CA LEU A 82 -9.06 -7.82 -3.47
C LEU A 82 -9.52 -9.20 -3.97
N ALA A 83 -8.90 -9.74 -5.03
CA ALA A 83 -9.17 -11.09 -5.51
C ALA A 83 -8.65 -12.18 -4.58
N ALA A 84 -7.57 -11.92 -3.84
CA ALA A 84 -6.99 -12.87 -2.90
C ALA A 84 -7.75 -12.92 -1.57
N PRO A 85 -8.08 -14.11 -1.02
CA PRO A 85 -8.75 -14.23 0.26
C PRO A 85 -8.00 -13.52 1.40
N LEU A 86 -8.71 -12.69 2.17
CA LEU A 86 -8.18 -12.09 3.39
C LEU A 86 -8.16 -13.14 4.50
N LEU A 87 -6.97 -13.43 5.04
CA LEU A 87 -6.77 -14.42 6.10
C LEU A 87 -6.72 -13.78 7.48
N ALA A 88 -6.09 -12.61 7.60
CA ALA A 88 -6.01 -11.86 8.84
C ALA A 88 -5.88 -10.36 8.56
N LYS A 89 -6.26 -9.55 9.54
CA LYS A 89 -6.08 -8.09 9.53
C LYS A 89 -5.62 -7.63 10.90
N GLY A 90 -4.62 -6.77 10.92
CA GLY A 90 -4.04 -6.22 12.13
C GLY A 90 -3.60 -4.77 11.94
N LEU A 91 -2.71 -4.32 12.80
CA LEU A 91 -2.11 -3.00 12.73
C LEU A 91 -0.87 -3.03 11.81
N PRO A 92 -0.77 -2.14 10.80
CA PRO A 92 0.44 -1.97 10.02
C PRO A 92 1.58 -1.48 10.94
N ALA A 93 2.56 -2.35 11.18
CA ALA A 93 3.68 -2.03 12.05
C ALA A 93 4.87 -1.51 11.25
N CYS A 94 5.25 -2.21 10.17
CA CYS A 94 6.33 -1.80 9.29
C CYS A 94 5.90 -1.94 7.82
N PRO A 95 6.03 -0.87 7.01
CA PRO A 95 5.53 -0.83 5.64
C PRO A 95 6.27 -1.78 4.70
N GLY A 96 5.60 -2.15 3.61
CA GLY A 96 6.12 -3.02 2.55
C GLY A 96 5.16 -4.16 2.23
N VAL A 97 5.41 -4.88 1.15
CA VAL A 97 4.68 -6.10 0.81
C VAL A 97 5.65 -7.24 0.53
N VAL A 98 5.45 -8.37 1.20
CA VAL A 98 6.28 -9.57 1.05
C VAL A 98 5.41 -10.81 0.98
N SER A 99 5.88 -11.82 0.27
CA SER A 99 5.22 -13.13 0.19
C SER A 99 6.16 -14.23 0.66
N GLY A 100 5.62 -15.29 1.24
CA GLY A 100 6.39 -16.45 1.65
C GLY A 100 5.57 -17.48 2.39
N THR A 101 6.24 -18.53 2.86
CA THR A 101 5.62 -19.56 3.69
C THR A 101 5.58 -19.11 5.14
N ALA A 102 4.43 -19.29 5.78
CA ALA A 102 4.22 -18.96 7.19
C ALA A 102 4.80 -20.04 8.11
N TYR A 103 5.80 -19.66 8.91
CA TYR A 103 6.42 -20.53 9.92
C TYR A 103 6.09 -20.02 11.32
N THR A 104 5.68 -20.92 12.21
CA THR A 104 5.35 -20.58 13.61
C THR A 104 6.50 -20.83 14.59
N GLU A 105 7.42 -21.72 14.23
CA GLU A 105 8.62 -22.04 14.98
C GLU A 105 9.84 -21.33 14.37
N VAL A 106 10.69 -20.78 15.24
CA VAL A 106 11.87 -20.00 14.82
C VAL A 106 12.91 -20.88 14.14
N ASP A 107 13.15 -22.09 14.68
CA ASP A 107 14.14 -23.00 14.11
C ASP A 107 13.75 -23.44 12.68
N GLU A 108 12.47 -23.74 12.45
CA GLU A 108 11.98 -24.08 11.10
C GLU A 108 12.09 -22.90 10.13
N ALA A 109 11.81 -21.68 10.61
CA ALA A 109 11.96 -20.46 9.83
C ALA A 109 13.43 -20.21 9.43
N LEU A 110 14.38 -20.47 10.34
CA LEU A 110 15.82 -20.35 10.07
C LEU A 110 16.28 -21.40 9.06
N ASP A 111 15.91 -22.66 9.25
CA ASP A 111 16.25 -23.74 8.33
C ASP A 111 15.70 -23.49 6.91
N ALA A 112 14.50 -22.91 6.81
CA ALA A 112 13.91 -22.52 5.53
C ALA A 112 14.66 -21.36 4.87
N ALA A 113 15.03 -20.35 5.65
CA ALA A 113 15.83 -19.22 5.16
C ALA A 113 17.21 -19.68 4.66
N ASP A 114 17.85 -20.62 5.34
CA ASP A 114 19.14 -21.21 4.93
C ASP A 114 19.03 -21.98 3.60
N ARG A 115 17.85 -22.53 3.29
CA ARG A 115 17.54 -23.12 1.97
C ARG A 115 17.18 -22.08 0.91
N GLY A 116 17.12 -20.80 1.25
CA GLY A 116 16.77 -19.71 0.35
C GLY A 116 15.26 -19.57 0.11
N GLU A 117 14.43 -20.18 0.96
CA GLU A 117 12.98 -20.05 0.85
C GLU A 117 12.50 -18.69 1.40
N PRO A 118 11.44 -18.10 0.82
CA PRO A 118 10.84 -16.90 1.38
C PRO A 118 10.04 -17.22 2.66
N VAL A 119 10.45 -16.60 3.77
CA VAL A 119 9.95 -16.90 5.11
C VAL A 119 9.10 -15.75 5.65
N ILE A 120 7.92 -16.10 6.17
CA ILE A 120 7.08 -15.22 6.99
C ILE A 120 7.02 -15.82 8.41
N LEU A 121 7.53 -15.09 9.40
CA LEU A 121 7.48 -15.53 10.79
C LEU A 121 6.14 -15.14 11.41
N VAL A 122 5.38 -16.12 11.89
CA VAL A 122 4.08 -15.90 12.53
C VAL A 122 4.13 -16.33 13.99
N ARG A 123 3.83 -15.42 14.91
CA ARG A 123 3.89 -15.69 16.36
C ARG A 123 2.63 -15.23 17.07
N ASP A 124 2.37 -15.75 18.26
CA ASP A 124 1.38 -15.16 19.16
C ASP A 124 1.85 -13.77 19.63
N HIS A 125 3.09 -13.71 20.13
CA HIS A 125 3.87 -12.52 20.41
C HIS A 125 5.34 -12.84 20.19
N THR A 126 6.12 -11.84 19.77
CA THR A 126 7.59 -11.99 19.67
C THR A 126 8.25 -11.68 21.01
N ARG A 127 9.38 -12.32 21.26
CA ARG A 127 10.28 -12.10 22.40
C ARG A 127 11.69 -11.74 21.92
N PRO A 128 12.57 -11.23 22.80
CA PRO A 128 13.97 -10.95 22.43
C PRO A 128 14.74 -12.16 21.89
N GLU A 129 14.38 -13.38 22.31
CA GLU A 129 14.94 -14.64 21.81
C GLU A 129 14.57 -14.92 20.33
N ASP A 130 13.47 -14.35 19.83
CA ASP A 130 12.99 -14.59 18.46
C ASP A 130 13.74 -13.74 17.41
N VAL A 131 14.65 -12.85 17.82
CA VAL A 131 15.30 -11.86 16.93
C VAL A 131 16.00 -12.49 15.74
N MET A 132 16.62 -13.66 15.91
CA MET A 132 17.27 -14.36 14.79
C MET A 132 16.25 -14.82 13.73
N GLY A 133 15.09 -15.33 14.16
CA GLY A 133 13.99 -15.66 13.26
C GLY A 133 13.40 -14.43 12.58
N MET A 134 13.25 -13.33 13.34
CA MET A 134 12.79 -12.04 12.78
C MET A 134 13.76 -11.50 11.72
N LEU A 135 15.07 -11.66 11.94
CA LEU A 135 16.08 -11.23 10.98
C LEU A 135 16.04 -12.06 9.69
N ALA A 136 15.82 -13.37 9.81
CA ALA A 136 15.75 -14.29 8.67
C ALA A 136 14.46 -14.14 7.85
N ALA A 137 13.35 -13.77 8.50
CA ALA A 137 12.06 -13.57 7.85
C ALA A 137 12.01 -12.29 7.01
N GLN A 138 11.25 -12.33 5.92
CA GLN A 138 10.94 -11.15 5.11
C GLN A 138 9.75 -10.37 5.68
N GLY A 139 8.83 -11.10 6.33
CA GLY A 139 7.64 -10.55 6.95
C GLY A 139 7.35 -11.16 8.33
N ILE A 140 6.71 -10.38 9.20
CA ILE A 140 6.39 -10.76 10.57
C ILE A 140 4.89 -10.53 10.81
N VAL A 141 4.21 -11.54 11.35
CA VAL A 141 2.80 -11.46 11.71
C VAL A 141 2.64 -11.86 13.17
N THR A 142 1.93 -11.05 13.96
CA THR A 142 1.63 -11.43 15.35
C THR A 142 0.14 -11.40 15.69
N GLU A 143 -0.29 -12.31 16.55
CA GLU A 143 -1.66 -12.32 17.10
C GLU A 143 -1.90 -11.12 18.03
N VAL A 144 -0.92 -10.82 18.87
CA VAL A 144 -0.97 -9.75 19.87
C VAL A 144 0.11 -8.72 19.58
N GLY A 145 -0.20 -7.45 19.84
CA GLY A 145 0.75 -6.36 19.74
C GLY A 145 0.11 -5.08 19.22
N GLY A 146 0.54 -3.94 19.75
CA GLY A 146 0.21 -2.62 19.23
C GLY A 146 1.41 -1.95 18.55
N ALA A 147 1.25 -0.68 18.21
CA ALA A 147 2.27 0.12 17.51
C ALA A 147 3.64 0.16 18.21
N ALA A 148 3.66 0.00 19.54
CA ALA A 148 4.87 0.02 20.38
C ALA A 148 5.25 -1.36 20.94
N SER A 149 4.67 -2.45 20.42
CA SER A 149 5.06 -3.81 20.81
C SER A 149 6.48 -4.14 20.38
N HIS A 150 7.09 -5.15 21.02
CA HIS A 150 8.41 -5.66 20.65
C HIS A 150 8.49 -5.96 19.15
N ALA A 151 7.51 -6.72 18.62
CA ALA A 151 7.42 -7.03 17.19
C ALA A 151 7.44 -5.77 16.33
N ALA A 152 6.64 -4.76 16.66
CA ALA A 152 6.53 -3.54 15.88
C ALA A 152 7.80 -2.68 15.90
N VAL A 153 8.46 -2.57 17.05
CA VAL A 153 9.69 -1.78 17.18
C VAL A 153 10.84 -2.47 16.44
N VAL A 154 11.09 -3.75 16.73
CA VAL A 154 12.21 -4.50 16.15
C VAL A 154 12.03 -4.66 14.64
N SER A 155 10.82 -4.90 14.14
CA SER A 155 10.59 -5.02 12.69
C SER A 155 10.96 -3.74 11.94
N ARG A 156 10.70 -2.55 12.51
CA ARG A 156 11.10 -1.27 11.91
C ARG A 156 12.61 -1.08 11.91
N GLU A 157 13.28 -1.45 12.99
CA GLU A 157 14.74 -1.39 13.08
C GLU A 157 15.42 -2.33 12.07
N LEU A 158 14.83 -3.50 11.85
CA LEU A 158 15.33 -4.49 10.89
C LEU A 158 14.85 -4.27 9.44
N GLY A 159 13.93 -3.32 9.22
CA GLY A 159 13.32 -3.11 7.90
C GLY A 159 12.50 -4.31 7.39
N ARG A 160 11.90 -5.08 8.30
CA ARG A 160 11.06 -6.24 7.97
C ARG A 160 9.59 -5.84 7.95
N VAL A 161 8.87 -6.23 6.91
CA VAL A 161 7.44 -5.94 6.79
C VAL A 161 6.69 -6.56 7.95
N ALA A 162 5.79 -5.83 8.59
CA ALA A 162 5.14 -6.35 9.78
C ALA A 162 3.68 -5.92 9.95
N VAL A 163 2.85 -6.88 10.34
CA VAL A 163 1.46 -6.69 10.75
C VAL A 163 1.27 -7.31 12.13
N VAL A 164 0.91 -6.50 13.12
CA VAL A 164 0.82 -6.94 14.53
C VAL A 164 -0.61 -6.87 15.02
N GLY A 165 -0.95 -7.67 16.03
CA GLY A 165 -2.29 -7.61 16.64
C GLY A 165 -3.39 -8.15 15.73
N CYS A 166 -3.13 -9.24 15.02
CA CYS A 166 -4.07 -9.86 14.08
C CYS A 166 -5.20 -10.65 14.76
N GLY A 167 -5.15 -10.80 16.08
CA GLY A 167 -6.12 -11.55 16.88
C GLY A 167 -5.70 -13.00 17.16
N PRO A 168 -6.30 -13.62 18.17
CA PRO A 168 -5.93 -14.95 18.64
C PRO A 168 -6.24 -16.04 17.61
N GLY A 169 -5.38 -17.04 17.51
CA GLY A 169 -5.52 -18.20 16.61
C GLY A 169 -5.05 -17.97 15.18
N VAL A 170 -4.59 -16.76 14.84
CA VAL A 170 -4.00 -16.46 13.51
C VAL A 170 -2.73 -17.27 13.28
N ALA A 171 -1.89 -17.49 14.29
CA ALA A 171 -0.67 -18.28 14.12
C ALA A 171 -0.98 -19.71 13.65
N ALA A 172 -1.92 -20.38 14.32
CA ALA A 172 -2.37 -21.71 13.92
C ALA A 172 -3.09 -21.70 12.55
N ALA A 173 -3.84 -20.64 12.25
CA ALA A 173 -4.55 -20.53 10.99
C ALA A 173 -3.64 -20.29 9.78
N LEU A 174 -2.47 -19.66 9.97
CA LEU A 174 -1.52 -19.36 8.89
C LEU A 174 -0.44 -20.43 8.72
N ALA A 175 -0.12 -21.21 9.76
CA ALA A 175 0.97 -22.18 9.75
C ALA A 175 1.06 -23.03 8.47
N GLY A 176 2.23 -23.01 7.84
CA GLY A 176 2.56 -23.77 6.62
C GLY A 176 1.94 -23.25 5.33
N LYS A 177 1.15 -22.17 5.35
CA LYS A 177 0.53 -21.60 4.15
C LYS A 177 1.46 -20.63 3.45
N GLU A 178 1.37 -20.58 2.12
CA GLU A 178 1.88 -19.46 1.35
C GLU A 178 0.94 -18.26 1.53
N ILE A 179 1.51 -17.14 1.96
CA ILE A 179 0.77 -15.92 2.26
C ILE A 179 1.52 -14.70 1.76
N THR A 180 0.76 -13.62 1.57
CA THR A 180 1.28 -12.28 1.31
C THR A 180 0.93 -11.38 2.49
N VAL A 181 1.93 -10.69 3.03
CA VAL A 181 1.80 -9.72 4.11
C VAL A 181 1.92 -8.31 3.52
N ASP A 182 0.88 -7.51 3.69
CA ASP A 182 0.83 -6.11 3.31
C ASP A 182 0.92 -5.23 4.56
N GLY A 183 2.12 -4.73 4.83
CA GLY A 183 2.41 -3.85 5.95
C GLY A 183 1.98 -2.39 5.74
N TYR A 184 1.47 -2.02 4.57
CA TYR A 184 0.82 -0.71 4.36
C TYR A 184 -0.62 -0.76 4.83
N GLU A 185 -1.36 -1.79 4.42
CA GLU A 185 -2.79 -1.95 4.73
C GLU A 185 -3.06 -2.70 6.04
N GLY A 186 -2.03 -3.35 6.60
CA GLY A 186 -2.18 -4.20 7.79
C GLY A 186 -2.92 -5.50 7.48
N GLU A 187 -2.75 -6.04 6.27
CA GLU A 187 -3.50 -7.21 5.78
C GLU A 187 -2.58 -8.41 5.56
N VAL A 188 -3.11 -9.61 5.81
CA VAL A 188 -2.48 -10.88 5.43
C VAL A 188 -3.43 -11.64 4.52
N ARG A 189 -2.98 -11.95 3.31
CA ARG A 189 -3.79 -12.59 2.26
C ARG A 189 -3.21 -13.91 1.81
N GLN A 190 -4.06 -14.78 1.29
CA GLN A 190 -3.66 -16.11 0.84
C GLN A 190 -2.88 -16.07 -0.47
N GLY A 191 -1.81 -16.87 -0.55
CA GLY A 191 -1.00 -17.09 -1.73
C GLY A 191 0.17 -16.10 -1.87
N VAL A 192 1.00 -16.38 -2.87
CA VAL A 192 2.09 -15.49 -3.33
C VAL A 192 1.51 -14.53 -4.37
N LEU A 193 1.35 -13.26 -4.00
CA LEU A 193 0.74 -12.26 -4.87
C LEU A 193 1.80 -11.48 -5.66
N ALA A 194 1.55 -11.33 -6.95
CA ALA A 194 2.44 -10.57 -7.82
C ALA A 194 2.42 -9.09 -7.44
N LEU A 195 3.61 -8.55 -7.14
CA LEU A 195 3.81 -7.13 -6.92
C LEU A 195 3.99 -6.41 -8.25
N SER A 196 3.56 -5.17 -8.28
CA SER A 196 3.81 -4.26 -9.39
C SER A 196 4.43 -2.98 -8.85
N ALA A 197 5.35 -2.41 -9.62
CA ALA A 197 5.90 -1.08 -9.41
C ALA A 197 5.83 -0.33 -10.74
N TRP A 198 5.71 0.99 -10.68
CA TRP A 198 5.93 1.81 -11.85
C TRP A 198 7.43 1.89 -12.13
N SER A 199 7.78 1.95 -13.41
CA SER A 199 9.14 2.15 -13.88
C SER A 199 9.14 3.08 -15.08
N GLU A 200 10.22 3.84 -15.26
CA GLU A 200 10.38 4.66 -16.46
C GLU A 200 10.44 3.76 -17.72
N SER A 201 10.90 2.52 -17.62
CA SER A 201 10.96 1.60 -18.75
C SER A 201 9.62 0.98 -19.13
N ASP A 202 8.65 0.88 -18.22
CA ASP A 202 7.44 0.07 -18.45
C ASP A 202 6.13 0.81 -18.16
N THR A 203 6.20 2.04 -17.63
CA THR A 203 5.02 2.87 -17.32
C THR A 203 4.97 4.14 -18.18
N PRO A 204 4.08 4.22 -19.19
CA PRO A 204 3.97 5.37 -20.08
C PRO A 204 3.74 6.69 -19.35
N GLU A 205 2.90 6.68 -18.31
CA GLU A 205 2.58 7.88 -17.52
C GLU A 205 3.83 8.47 -16.85
N LEU A 206 4.75 7.61 -16.37
CA LEU A 206 5.97 8.07 -15.72
C LEU A 206 6.97 8.65 -16.74
N ARG A 207 7.08 8.04 -17.92
CA ARG A 207 7.91 8.58 -19.02
C ARG A 207 7.42 9.95 -19.45
N GLU A 208 6.12 10.09 -19.62
CA GLU A 208 5.53 11.36 -20.04
C GLU A 208 5.78 12.48 -19.03
N LEU A 209 5.64 12.19 -17.73
CA LEU A 209 6.02 13.14 -16.68
C LEU A 209 7.50 13.51 -16.74
N ALA A 210 8.39 12.55 -17.00
CA ALA A 210 9.81 12.80 -17.15
C ALA A 210 10.10 13.71 -18.36
N ASP A 211 9.41 13.50 -19.49
CA ASP A 211 9.53 14.32 -20.69
C ASP A 211 9.04 15.76 -20.43
N ILE A 212 7.93 15.94 -19.70
CA ILE A 212 7.44 17.26 -19.26
C ILE A 212 8.49 17.97 -18.39
N ALA A 213 9.09 17.25 -17.43
CA ALA A 213 10.12 17.79 -16.55
C ALA A 213 11.38 18.22 -17.31
N GLN A 214 11.79 17.46 -18.33
CA GLN A 214 12.93 17.81 -19.16
C GLN A 214 12.71 19.09 -19.96
N ARG A 215 11.49 19.29 -20.53
CA ARG A 215 11.16 20.50 -21.29
C ARG A 215 11.18 21.79 -20.46
N ILE A 216 10.84 21.70 -19.18
CA ILE A 216 10.90 22.86 -18.26
C ILE A 216 12.35 23.14 -17.82
N SER A 217 13.18 22.10 -17.76
CA SER A 217 14.57 22.19 -17.29
C SER A 217 15.55 22.66 -18.38
N SER A 218 15.13 22.67 -19.65
CA SER A 218 15.90 23.11 -20.83
C SER A 218 15.64 24.58 -21.19
#